data_AF-A0A517WXG7-F1
#
_entry.id   AF-A0A517WXG7-F1
#
_cell.length_a   1.000
_cell.length_b   1.000
_cell.length_c   1.000
_cell.angle_alpha   90.00
_cell.angle_beta   90.00
_cell.angle_gamma   90.00
#
_symmetry.space_group_name_H-M   'P 1'
#
loop_
_entity.id
_entity.type
_entity.pdbx_description
1 polymer ?
#
loop_
_entity_poly.entity_id
_entity_poly.type
_entity_poly.pdbx_seq_one_letter_code
_entity_poly.pdbx_strand_id
1 'polypeptide(L)'
;MQNQELDEEYVALIAGSQPVLRGLLMALIRRAADVDDVLQETNTVLWRKRTEYDWQLDFTPWACRIAQLQAMAFFKRVRNRGQAALDDRTLEQIAVIATQQAVNTKSHAEALAYCMEKLSPEHRQLVENRYCESMPVNQIASQAGRSADAVSMTLYRIRKTLMECIQKTVAQEAHL
;
A
#
# COMPACT_ATOMS: atom_id res chain seq x y z
N MET A 1 6.17 -21.62 -24.50
CA MET A 1 6.54 -21.89 -23.09
C MET A 1 7.29 -20.73 -22.47
N GLN A 2 8.47 -20.34 -22.99
CA GLN A 2 9.28 -19.25 -22.40
C GLN A 2 8.55 -17.90 -22.24
N ASN A 3 7.72 -17.51 -23.22
CA ASN A 3 6.92 -16.28 -23.11
C ASN A 3 5.77 -16.36 -22.10
N GLN A 4 5.25 -17.57 -21.82
CA GLN A 4 4.13 -17.75 -20.91
C GLN A 4 4.60 -17.69 -19.46
N GLU A 5 5.78 -18.23 -19.18
CA GLU A 5 6.43 -18.18 -17.86
C GLU A 5 6.83 -16.74 -17.48
N LEU A 6 7.39 -15.97 -18.43
CA LEU A 6 7.67 -14.55 -18.23
C LEU A 6 6.40 -13.72 -18.01
N ASP A 7 5.32 -14.04 -18.72
CA ASP A 7 4.02 -13.38 -18.54
C ASP A 7 3.43 -13.67 -17.14
N GLU A 8 3.55 -14.90 -16.64
CA GLU A 8 3.13 -15.29 -15.28
C GLU A 8 3.97 -14.59 -14.19
N GLU A 9 5.29 -14.52 -14.36
CA GLU A 9 6.18 -13.80 -13.45
C GLU A 9 5.86 -12.30 -13.44
N TYR A 10 5.58 -11.71 -14.61
CA TYR A 10 5.18 -10.30 -14.71
C TYR A 10 3.85 -10.03 -13.98
N VAL A 11 2.87 -10.94 -14.10
CA VAL A 11 1.61 -10.84 -13.35
C VAL A 11 1.87 -10.93 -11.85
N ALA A 12 2.77 -11.80 -11.39
CA ALA A 12 3.15 -11.88 -9.98
C ALA A 12 3.78 -10.57 -9.48
N LEU A 13 4.63 -9.92 -10.28
CA LEU A 13 5.21 -8.61 -9.98
C LEU A 13 4.15 -7.51 -9.88
N ILE A 14 3.16 -7.49 -10.79
CA ILE A 14 2.00 -6.58 -10.71
C ILE A 14 1.23 -6.83 -9.41
N ALA A 15 0.88 -8.09 -9.12
CA ALA A 15 0.10 -8.47 -7.95
C ALA A 15 0.81 -8.11 -6.64
N GLY A 16 2.10 -8.40 -6.54
CA GLY A 16 2.93 -8.06 -5.38
C GLY A 16 3.08 -6.55 -5.15
N SER A 17 2.93 -5.74 -6.19
CA SER A 17 3.05 -4.28 -6.10
C SER A 17 1.74 -3.57 -5.73
N GLN A 18 0.59 -4.26 -5.71
CA GLN A 18 -0.72 -3.62 -5.50
C GLN A 18 -0.82 -2.79 -4.22
N PRO A 19 -0.35 -3.24 -3.04
CA PRO A 19 -0.45 -2.43 -1.82
C PRO A 19 0.30 -1.10 -1.93
N VAL A 20 1.49 -1.14 -2.53
CA VAL A 20 2.36 0.04 -2.73
C VAL A 20 1.73 1.02 -3.73
N LEU A 21 1.24 0.52 -4.87
CA LEU A 21 0.58 1.33 -5.89
C LEU A 21 -0.70 1.98 -5.34
N ARG A 22 -1.49 1.22 -4.57
CA ARG A 22 -2.69 1.75 -3.93
C ARG A 22 -2.37 2.82 -2.90
N GLY A 23 -1.34 2.61 -2.07
CA GLY A 23 -0.85 3.61 -1.12
C GLY A 23 -0.45 4.92 -1.80
N LEU A 24 0.34 4.82 -2.87
CA LEU A 24 0.72 5.96 -3.71
C LEU A 24 -0.50 6.71 -4.25
N LEU A 25 -1.47 6.00 -4.84
CA LEU A 25 -2.66 6.62 -5.42
C LEU A 25 -3.57 7.24 -4.37
N MET A 26 -3.71 6.64 -3.18
CA MET A 26 -4.47 7.22 -2.07
C MET A 26 -3.85 8.52 -1.54
N ALA A 27 -2.53 8.68 -1.63
CA ALA A 27 -1.87 9.93 -1.26
C ALA A 27 -2.21 11.08 -2.24
N LEU A 28 -2.61 10.75 -3.46
CA LEU A 28 -2.91 11.72 -4.52
C LEU A 28 -4.43 11.94 -4.67
N ILE A 29 -5.22 10.87 -4.66
CA ILE A 29 -6.63 10.86 -5.04
C ILE A 29 -7.51 10.75 -3.80
N ARG A 30 -8.45 11.69 -3.65
CA ARG A 30 -9.30 11.80 -2.45
C ARG A 30 -10.36 10.72 -2.29
N ARG A 31 -10.96 10.22 -3.38
CA ARG A 31 -12.08 9.27 -3.31
C ARG A 31 -11.55 7.86 -3.55
N ALA A 32 -11.93 6.93 -2.69
CA ALA A 32 -11.50 5.54 -2.79
C ALA A 32 -11.91 4.88 -4.12
N ALA A 33 -13.11 5.16 -4.62
CA ALA A 33 -13.57 4.64 -5.92
C ALA A 33 -12.68 5.11 -7.08
N ASP A 34 -12.28 6.39 -7.08
CA ASP A 34 -11.38 6.94 -8.11
C ASP A 34 -9.98 6.32 -8.02
N VAL A 35 -9.51 5.96 -6.81
CA VAL A 35 -8.24 5.23 -6.62
C VAL A 35 -8.30 3.86 -7.28
N ASP A 36 -9.36 3.11 -7.04
CA ASP A 36 -9.50 1.75 -7.56
C ASP A 36 -9.59 1.77 -9.10
N ASP A 37 -10.30 2.75 -9.69
CA ASP A 37 -10.35 2.98 -11.14
C ASP A 37 -8.96 3.29 -11.74
N VAL A 38 -8.22 4.23 -11.14
CA VAL A 38 -6.88 4.60 -11.62
C VAL A 38 -5.88 3.45 -11.44
N LEU A 39 -6.03 2.65 -10.37
CA LEU A 39 -5.21 1.46 -10.16
C LEU A 39 -5.49 0.39 -11.24
N GLN A 40 -6.75 0.21 -11.64
CA GLN A 40 -7.10 -0.69 -12.74
C GLN A 40 -6.51 -0.22 -14.09
N GLU A 41 -6.60 1.07 -14.39
CA GLU A 41 -5.97 1.66 -15.58
C GLU A 41 -4.45 1.46 -15.55
N THR A 42 -3.83 1.64 -14.38
CA THR A 42 -2.40 1.40 -14.14
C THR A 42 -2.02 -0.04 -14.45
N ASN A 43 -2.77 -1.02 -13.94
CA ASN A 43 -2.53 -2.45 -14.22
C ASN A 43 -2.65 -2.77 -15.72
N THR A 44 -3.62 -2.15 -16.39
CA THR A 44 -3.80 -2.30 -17.85
C THR A 44 -2.59 -1.77 -18.63
N VAL A 45 -2.06 -0.61 -18.22
CA VAL A 45 -0.87 -0.01 -18.87
C VAL A 45 0.39 -0.81 -18.57
N LEU A 46 0.57 -1.30 -17.34
CA LEU A 46 1.65 -2.22 -16.98
C LEU A 46 1.66 -3.43 -17.89
N TRP A 47 0.52 -4.11 -18.01
CA TRP A 47 0.41 -5.29 -18.87
C TRP A 47 0.72 -5.01 -20.34
N ARG A 48 0.24 -3.88 -20.88
CA ARG A 48 0.52 -3.46 -22.26
C ARG A 48 2.01 -3.17 -22.48
N LYS A 49 2.69 -2.64 -21.46
CA LYS A 49 4.11 -2.28 -21.51
C LYS A 49 5.04 -3.38 -21.01
N ARG A 50 4.56 -4.60 -20.76
CA ARG A 50 5.36 -5.67 -20.17
C ARG A 50 6.61 -6.04 -20.98
N THR A 51 6.55 -5.94 -22.30
CA THR A 51 7.71 -6.18 -23.18
C THR A 51 8.73 -5.05 -23.17
N GLU A 52 8.37 -3.88 -22.64
CA GLU A 52 9.29 -2.74 -22.45
C GLU A 52 9.98 -2.78 -21.08
N TYR A 53 9.57 -3.67 -20.17
CA TYR A 53 10.16 -3.77 -18.86
C TYR A 53 11.55 -4.42 -18.93
N ASP A 54 12.52 -3.76 -18.31
CA ASP A 54 13.86 -4.29 -18.12
C ASP A 54 13.89 -5.14 -16.84
N TRP A 55 14.06 -6.46 -17.02
CA TRP A 55 14.14 -7.44 -15.95
C TRP A 55 15.39 -7.28 -15.06
N GLN A 56 16.36 -6.45 -15.44
CA GLN A 56 17.52 -6.11 -14.61
C GLN A 56 17.22 -5.03 -13.57
N LEU A 57 16.07 -4.35 -13.67
CA LEU A 57 15.66 -3.28 -12.76
C LEU A 57 14.62 -3.76 -11.76
N ASP A 58 14.44 -2.99 -10.68
CA ASP A 58 13.35 -3.23 -9.74
C ASP A 58 11.99 -2.89 -10.37
N PHE A 59 11.02 -3.80 -10.22
CA PHE A 59 9.69 -3.61 -10.76
C PHE A 59 8.89 -2.48 -10.08
N THR A 60 9.03 -2.34 -8.76
CA THR A 60 8.21 -1.41 -7.98
C THR A 60 8.40 0.05 -8.42
N PRO A 61 9.64 0.60 -8.59
CA PRO A 61 9.83 1.94 -9.15
C PRO A 61 9.23 2.13 -10.54
N TRP A 62 9.37 1.14 -11.43
CA TRP A 62 8.76 1.16 -12.77
C TRP A 62 7.23 1.25 -12.68
N ALA A 63 6.62 0.43 -11.83
CA ALA A 63 5.18 0.41 -11.63
C ALA A 63 4.66 1.70 -10.98
N CYS A 64 5.35 2.23 -9.98
CA CYS A 64 5.04 3.52 -9.38
C CYS A 64 5.08 4.64 -10.41
N ARG A 65 6.07 4.66 -11.31
CA ARG A 65 6.14 5.67 -12.37
C ARG A 65 4.93 5.60 -13.30
N ILE A 66 4.48 4.41 -13.69
CA ILE A 66 3.26 4.25 -14.50
C ILE A 66 2.03 4.74 -13.73
N ALA A 67 1.90 4.39 -12.44
CA ALA A 67 0.79 4.85 -11.59
C ALA A 67 0.73 6.38 -11.45
N GLN A 68 1.88 7.04 -11.28
CA GLN A 68 1.97 8.50 -11.28
C GLN A 68 1.42 9.11 -12.58
N LEU A 69 1.81 8.55 -13.73
CA LEU A 69 1.35 9.03 -15.03
C LEU A 69 -0.17 8.83 -15.19
N GLN A 70 -0.73 7.72 -14.70
CA GLN A 70 -2.19 7.51 -14.69
C GLN A 70 -2.92 8.49 -13.76
N ALA A 71 -2.37 8.77 -12.58
CA ALA A 71 -2.91 9.78 -11.67
C ALA A 71 -2.91 11.18 -12.32
N MET A 72 -1.83 11.57 -13.00
CA MET A 72 -1.78 12.84 -13.74
C MET A 72 -2.82 12.90 -14.86
N ALA A 73 -3.00 11.80 -15.61
CA ALA A 73 -4.04 11.70 -16.64
C ALA A 73 -5.45 11.81 -16.04
N PHE A 74 -5.68 11.22 -14.86
CA PHE A 74 -6.92 11.38 -14.09
C PHE A 74 -7.17 12.84 -13.72
N PHE A 75 -6.20 13.55 -13.11
CA PHE A 75 -6.38 14.96 -12.76
C PHE A 75 -6.63 15.86 -13.97
N LYS A 76 -6.00 15.57 -15.11
CA LYS A 76 -6.29 16.27 -16.37
C LYS A 76 -7.75 16.07 -16.80
N ARG A 77 -8.29 14.85 -16.69
CA ARG A 77 -9.71 14.56 -16.97
C ARG A 77 -10.66 15.28 -15.99
N VAL A 78 -10.33 15.29 -14.71
CA VAL A 78 -11.09 16.00 -13.66
C VAL A 78 -11.14 17.50 -13.93
N ARG A 79 -10.00 18.12 -14.25
CA ARG A 79 -9.91 19.54 -14.61
C ARG A 79 -10.76 19.87 -15.85
N ASN A 80 -10.70 19.05 -16.88
CA ASN A 80 -11.50 19.23 -18.09
C ASN A 80 -13.02 19.13 -17.84
N ARG A 81 -13.44 18.49 -16.75
CA ARG A 81 -14.84 18.42 -16.30
C ARG A 81 -15.24 19.61 -15.41
N GLY A 82 -14.39 20.63 -15.27
CA GLY A 82 -14.67 21.84 -14.51
C GLY A 82 -14.54 21.68 -12.99
N GLN A 83 -13.95 20.59 -12.51
CA GLN A 83 -13.72 20.37 -11.09
C GLN A 83 -12.39 20.99 -10.64
N ALA A 84 -12.35 21.49 -9.40
CA ALA A 84 -11.13 22.03 -8.82
C ALA A 84 -10.07 20.94 -8.69
N ALA A 85 -8.92 21.16 -9.31
CA ALA A 85 -7.75 20.29 -9.26
C ALA A 85 -6.51 21.13 -8.94
N LEU A 86 -5.52 20.50 -8.31
CA LEU A 86 -4.20 21.08 -8.12
C LEU A 86 -3.54 21.34 -9.47
N ASP A 87 -2.63 22.31 -9.54
CA ASP A 87 -1.84 22.55 -10.75
C ASP A 87 -0.83 21.41 -11.00
N ASP A 88 -0.42 21.27 -12.27
CA ASP A 88 0.39 20.13 -12.72
C ASP A 88 1.74 20.03 -11.99
N ARG A 89 2.36 21.17 -11.61
CA ARG A 89 3.66 21.17 -10.91
C ARG A 89 3.52 20.70 -9.48
N THR A 90 2.47 21.15 -8.79
CA THR A 90 2.19 20.72 -7.41
C THR A 90 1.85 19.23 -7.36
N LEU A 91 1.05 18.75 -8.32
CA LEU A 91 0.75 17.31 -8.44
C LEU A 91 2.01 16.48 -8.67
N GLU A 92 2.91 16.93 -9.54
CA GLU A 92 4.16 16.22 -9.81
C GLU A 92 5.05 16.16 -8.57
N GLN A 93 5.16 17.25 -7.81
CA GLN A 93 5.92 17.26 -6.55
C GLN A 93 5.35 16.29 -5.51
N ILE A 94 4.02 16.28 -5.33
CA ILE A 94 3.36 15.34 -4.41
C ILE A 94 3.58 13.90 -4.89
N ALA A 95 3.46 13.65 -6.20
CA ALA A 95 3.66 12.32 -6.78
C ALA A 95 5.09 11.79 -6.58
N VAL A 96 6.10 12.64 -6.73
CA VAL A 96 7.51 12.29 -6.46
C VAL A 96 7.70 11.91 -5.00
N ILE A 97 7.23 12.74 -4.06
CA ILE A 97 7.34 12.47 -2.61
C ILE A 97 6.61 11.17 -2.26
N ALA A 98 5.37 11.02 -2.74
CA ALA A 98 4.56 9.84 -2.47
C ALA A 98 5.21 8.57 -3.03
N THR A 99 5.91 8.64 -4.17
CA THR A 99 6.63 7.48 -4.74
C THR A 99 7.87 7.13 -3.94
N GLN A 100 8.65 8.11 -3.48
CA GLN A 100 9.76 7.85 -2.57
C GLN A 100 9.28 7.16 -1.28
N GLN A 101 8.17 7.62 -0.71
CA GLN A 101 7.55 6.98 0.44
C GLN A 101 6.98 5.58 0.13
N ALA A 102 6.40 5.40 -1.05
CA ALA A 102 5.87 4.12 -1.51
C ALA A 102 6.99 3.07 -1.67
N VAL A 103 8.16 3.46 -2.19
CA VAL A 103 9.34 2.59 -2.27
C VAL A 103 9.83 2.22 -0.86
N ASN A 104 9.82 3.17 0.08
CA ASN A 104 10.10 2.91 1.50
C ASN A 104 9.02 2.08 2.21
N THR A 105 7.88 1.78 1.57
CA THR A 105 6.83 0.95 2.20
C THR A 105 7.26 -0.51 2.31
N LYS A 106 8.20 -0.99 1.48
CA LYS A 106 8.81 -2.32 1.65
C LYS A 106 9.49 -2.45 3.01
N SER A 107 10.30 -1.45 3.42
CA SER A 107 10.92 -1.46 4.76
C SER A 107 9.89 -1.35 5.89
N HIS A 108 8.78 -0.66 5.68
CA HIS A 108 7.70 -0.61 6.68
C HIS A 108 6.95 -1.93 6.82
N ALA A 109 6.75 -2.67 5.73
CA ALA A 109 6.13 -4.00 5.76
C ALA A 109 7.03 -5.03 6.45
N GLU A 110 8.33 -5.01 6.14
CA GLU A 110 9.35 -5.84 6.81
C GLU A 110 9.46 -5.50 8.29
N ALA A 111 9.53 -4.20 8.63
CA ALA A 111 9.50 -3.73 10.00
C ALA A 111 8.22 -4.13 10.73
N LEU A 112 7.05 -4.08 10.07
CA LEU A 112 5.79 -4.54 10.65
C LEU A 112 5.83 -6.05 10.92
N ALA A 113 6.30 -6.87 9.97
CA ALA A 113 6.43 -8.31 10.16
C ALA A 113 7.32 -8.63 11.36
N TYR A 114 8.48 -7.99 11.45
CA TYR A 114 9.39 -8.07 12.59
C TYR A 114 8.74 -7.60 13.91
N CYS A 115 8.02 -6.49 13.89
CA CYS A 115 7.34 -5.97 15.07
C CYS A 115 6.14 -6.83 15.51
N MET A 116 5.48 -7.51 14.57
CA MET A 116 4.43 -8.49 14.86
C MET A 116 4.98 -9.72 15.59
N GLU A 117 6.24 -10.10 15.39
CA GLU A 117 6.91 -11.20 16.12
C GLU A 117 7.21 -10.86 17.58
N LYS A 118 7.28 -9.57 17.92
CA LYS A 118 7.49 -9.12 19.29
C LYS A 118 6.22 -9.05 20.13
N LEU A 119 5.05 -9.21 19.51
CA LEU A 119 3.79 -9.25 20.23
C LEU A 119 3.64 -10.58 20.97
N SER A 120 2.91 -10.55 22.09
CA SER A 120 2.45 -11.80 22.69
C SER A 120 1.53 -12.55 21.73
N PRO A 121 1.45 -13.90 21.82
CA PRO A 121 0.56 -14.69 20.96
C PRO A 121 -0.90 -14.21 21.00
N GLU A 122 -1.41 -13.83 22.17
CA GLU A 122 -2.75 -13.29 22.33
C GLU A 122 -2.95 -11.97 21.57
N HIS A 123 -1.98 -11.05 21.67
CA HIS A 123 -2.06 -9.76 20.98
C HIS A 123 -1.93 -9.91 19.47
N ARG A 124 -1.05 -10.81 19.01
CA ARG A 124 -0.91 -11.14 17.59
C ARG A 124 -2.23 -11.68 17.02
N GLN A 125 -2.85 -12.65 17.68
CA GLN A 125 -4.13 -13.22 17.26
C GLN A 125 -5.23 -12.15 17.18
N LEU A 126 -5.27 -11.21 18.14
CA LEU A 126 -6.25 -10.12 18.14
C LEU A 126 -6.11 -9.22 16.90
N VAL A 127 -4.87 -8.95 16.47
CA VAL A 127 -4.57 -8.18 15.26
C VAL A 127 -4.94 -8.98 14.01
N GLU A 128 -4.59 -10.25 13.94
CA GLU A 128 -4.91 -11.13 12.80
C GLU A 128 -6.41 -11.24 12.58
N ASN A 129 -7.20 -11.53 13.64
CA ASN A 129 -8.65 -11.58 13.55
C ASN A 129 -9.22 -10.25 13.04
N ARG A 130 -8.67 -9.12 13.49
CA ARG A 130 -9.19 -7.80 13.13
C ARG A 130 -8.85 -7.40 11.68
N TYR A 131 -7.63 -7.63 11.24
CA TYR A 131 -7.09 -7.04 9.99
C TYR A 131 -6.86 -8.06 8.87
N CYS A 132 -6.59 -9.33 9.19
CA CYS A 132 -6.46 -10.40 8.19
C CYS A 132 -7.82 -11.03 7.91
N GLU A 133 -8.57 -11.36 8.96
CA GLU A 133 -9.89 -12.00 8.83
C GLU A 133 -11.05 -11.00 8.74
N SER A 134 -10.75 -9.69 8.85
CA SER A 134 -11.75 -8.60 8.83
C SER A 134 -12.87 -8.75 9.86
N MET A 135 -12.63 -9.46 10.97
CA MET A 135 -13.63 -9.72 12.00
C MET A 135 -14.02 -8.43 12.74
N PRO A 136 -15.32 -8.17 12.97
CA PRO A 136 -15.78 -7.03 13.74
C PRO A 136 -15.42 -7.18 15.22
N VAL A 137 -15.12 -6.06 15.89
CA VAL A 137 -14.69 -6.02 17.30
C VAL A 137 -15.67 -6.75 18.24
N ASN A 138 -16.97 -6.62 18.01
CA ASN A 138 -18.00 -7.29 18.82
C ASN A 138 -17.90 -8.81 18.75
N GLN A 139 -17.54 -9.36 17.59
CA GLN A 139 -17.37 -10.80 17.40
C GLN A 139 -16.08 -11.29 18.05
N ILE A 140 -14.98 -10.54 17.91
CA ILE A 140 -13.71 -10.81 18.61
C ILE A 140 -13.93 -10.82 20.13
N ALA A 141 -14.66 -9.84 20.64
CA ALA A 141 -14.99 -9.70 22.06
C ALA A 141 -15.80 -10.89 22.58
N SER A 142 -16.81 -11.34 21.82
CA SER A 142 -17.60 -12.52 22.15
C SER A 142 -16.77 -13.80 22.20
N GLN A 143 -15.85 -14.00 21.25
CA GLN A 143 -14.98 -15.19 21.23
C GLN A 143 -13.96 -15.17 22.37
N ALA A 144 -13.44 -13.98 22.72
CA ALA A 144 -12.45 -13.83 23.78
C ALA A 144 -13.06 -13.76 25.20
N GLY A 145 -14.40 -13.75 25.33
CA GLY A 145 -15.07 -13.57 26.62
C GLY A 145 -14.81 -12.19 27.25
N ARG A 146 -14.61 -11.15 26.42
CA ARG A 146 -14.25 -9.78 26.84
C ARG A 146 -15.31 -8.78 26.37
N SER A 147 -15.32 -7.57 26.92
CA SER A 147 -16.16 -6.49 26.39
C SER A 147 -15.57 -5.91 25.11
N ALA A 148 -16.43 -5.39 24.22
CA ALA A 148 -16.01 -4.72 22.99
C ALA A 148 -15.09 -3.52 23.26
N ASP A 149 -15.34 -2.79 24.34
CA ASP A 149 -14.50 -1.67 24.78
C ASP A 149 -13.12 -2.15 25.22
N ALA A 150 -13.04 -3.25 25.99
CA ALA A 150 -11.76 -3.82 26.41
C ALA A 150 -10.93 -4.30 25.20
N VAL A 151 -11.57 -4.94 24.21
CA VAL A 151 -10.92 -5.35 22.96
C VAL A 151 -10.45 -4.14 22.16
N SER A 152 -11.29 -3.11 22.02
CA SER A 152 -10.96 -1.86 21.34
C SER A 152 -9.74 -1.18 21.96
N MET A 153 -9.71 -1.11 23.29
CA MET A 153 -8.60 -0.50 24.03
C MET A 153 -7.31 -1.32 23.90
N THR A 154 -7.39 -2.65 23.92
CA THR A 154 -6.23 -3.51 23.63
C THR A 154 -5.73 -3.32 22.21
N LEU A 155 -6.60 -3.34 21.19
CA LEU A 155 -6.22 -3.07 19.79
C LEU A 155 -5.60 -1.68 19.62
N TYR A 156 -6.07 -0.68 20.35
CA TYR A 156 -5.46 0.65 20.35
C TYR A 156 -4.02 0.63 20.89
N ARG A 157 -3.81 -0.01 22.05
CA ARG A 157 -2.47 -0.15 22.65
C ARG A 157 -1.52 -0.92 21.75
N ILE A 158 -1.97 -2.04 21.17
CA ILE A 158 -1.17 -2.83 20.23
C ILE A 158 -0.75 -1.99 19.02
N ARG A 159 -1.67 -1.24 18.42
CA ARG A 159 -1.36 -0.33 17.29
C ARG A 159 -0.29 0.70 17.65
N LYS A 160 -0.38 1.29 18.85
CA LYS A 160 0.62 2.25 19.33
C LYS A 160 1.99 1.58 19.48
N THR A 161 2.05 0.40 20.09
CA THR A 161 3.30 -0.37 20.25
C THR A 161 3.91 -0.77 18.89
N LEU A 162 3.08 -1.24 17.96
CA LEU A 162 3.54 -1.57 16.60
C LEU A 162 4.09 -0.34 15.88
N MET A 163 3.39 0.80 15.95
CA MET A 163 3.84 2.05 15.34
C MET A 163 5.20 2.51 15.90
N GLU A 164 5.36 2.51 17.23
CA GLU A 164 6.62 2.87 17.88
C GLU A 164 7.76 1.91 17.50
N CYS A 165 7.46 0.62 17.38
CA CYS A 165 8.43 -0.40 16.96
C CYS A 165 8.86 -0.17 15.50
N ILE A 166 7.90 0.00 14.58
CA ILE A 166 8.17 0.22 13.15
C ILE A 166 9.02 1.47 12.96
N GLN A 167 8.66 2.58 13.62
CA GLN A 167 9.42 3.83 13.54
C GLN A 167 10.88 3.65 13.97
N LYS A 168 11.13 2.87 15.03
CA LYS A 168 12.49 2.56 15.49
C LYS A 168 13.24 1.67 14.50
N THR A 169 12.60 0.62 13.99
CA THR A 169 13.22 -0.31 13.03
C THR A 169 13.59 0.40 11.73
N VAL A 170 12.66 1.15 11.14
CA VAL A 170 12.90 1.90 9.89
C VAL A 170 13.98 2.97 10.08
N ALA A 171 14.02 3.64 11.25
CA ALA A 171 15.06 4.63 11.55
C ALA A 171 16.46 4.00 11.70
N GLN A 172 16.56 2.76 12.20
CA GLN A 172 17.82 2.03 12.30
C GLN A 172 18.35 1.58 10.94
N GLU A 173 17.47 1.16 10.04
CA GLU A 173 17.83 0.77 8.67
C GLU A 173 18.25 1.97 7.81
N ALA A 174 17.71 3.16 8.05
CA ALA A 174 18.09 4.38 7.34
C ALA A 174 19.49 4.93 7.71
N HIS A 175 20.12 4.41 8.76
CA HIS A 175 21.44 4.81 9.25
C HIS A 175 22.57 3.84 8.88
N LEU A 176 22.27 2.79 8.12
CA LEU A 176 23.24 1.86 7.52
C LEU A 176 23.41 2.17 6.03
#